data_AF-A0A930FE92-F1
#
_entry.id   AF-A0A930FE92-F1
#
_cell.length_a   1.000
_cell.length_b   1.000
_cell.length_c   1.000
_cell.angle_alpha   90.00
_cell.angle_beta   90.00
_cell.angle_gamma   90.00
#
_symmetry.space_group_name_H-M   'P 1'
#
loop_
_entity.id
_entity.type
_entity.pdbx_description
1 polymer ?
#
loop_
_entity_poly.entity_id
_entity_poly.type
_entity_poly.pdbx_seq_one_letter_code
_entity_poly.pdbx_strand_id
1 'polypeptide(L)' 'MTGYVTEVLGNVSMVSGDRGVYGCGACGKGHKEWVKVSDGGPYLKTKGRLG' A
#
# COMPACT_ATOMS: atom_id res chain seq x y z
N MET A 1 9.39 7.09 0.69
CA MET A 1 8.37 7.72 -0.18
C MET A 1 7.46 8.54 0.71
N THR A 2 7.26 9.82 0.40
CA THR A 2 6.37 10.72 1.19
C THR A 2 5.35 11.37 0.26
N GLY A 3 4.20 11.78 0.80
CA GLY A 3 3.16 12.47 0.02
C GLY A 3 1.80 12.47 0.72
N TYR A 4 0.90 13.34 0.26
CA TYR A 4 -0.49 13.32 0.69
C TYR A 4 -1.23 12.14 0.04
N VAL A 5 -2.06 11.43 0.81
CA VAL A 5 -2.61 10.13 0.39
C VAL A 5 -3.41 10.23 -0.91
N THR A 6 -4.26 11.25 -1.06
CA THR A 6 -5.08 11.40 -2.27
C THR A 6 -4.24 11.71 -3.51
N GLU A 7 -3.14 12.46 -3.36
CA GLU A 7 -2.23 12.73 -4.48
C GLU A 7 -1.48 11.47 -4.92
N VAL A 8 -0.93 10.71 -3.98
CA VAL A 8 -0.17 9.49 -4.30
C VAL A 8 -1.07 8.45 -4.98
N LEU A 9 -2.31 8.30 -4.50
CA LEU A 9 -3.29 7.42 -5.11
C LEU A 9 -3.80 7.95 -6.47
N GLY A 10 -3.97 9.26 -6.61
CA GLY A 10 -4.36 9.90 -7.87
C GLY A 10 -3.28 9.80 -8.97
N ASN A 11 -2.02 9.64 -8.59
CA ASN A 11 -0.88 9.52 -9.52
C ASN A 11 -0.70 8.12 -10.14
N VAL A 12 -1.56 7.15 -9.81
CA VAL A 12 -1.49 5.80 -10.39
C VAL A 12 -1.82 5.86 -11.88
N SER A 13 -0.89 5.39 -12.71
CA SER A 13 -0.99 5.47 -14.18
C SER A 13 -1.10 4.11 -14.86
N MET A 14 -0.75 3.02 -14.18
CA MET A 14 -0.93 1.65 -14.68
C MET A 14 -1.14 0.67 -13.51
N VAL A 15 -1.90 -0.39 -13.79
CA VAL A 15 -2.23 -1.49 -12.86
C VAL A 15 -2.01 -2.82 -13.60
N SER A 16 -1.22 -3.73 -13.03
CA SER A 16 -1.05 -5.08 -13.59
C SER A 16 -2.28 -5.97 -13.36
N GLY A 17 -2.49 -6.95 -14.23
CA GLY A 17 -3.45 -8.04 -14.00
C GLY A 17 -2.98 -9.05 -12.95
N ASP A 18 -1.66 -9.19 -12.78
CA ASP A 18 -1.07 -10.02 -11.72
C ASP A 18 -1.27 -9.37 -10.36
N ARG A 19 -1.88 -10.13 -9.43
CA ARG A 19 -2.09 -9.70 -8.04
C ARG A 19 -1.73 -10.82 -7.07
N GLY A 20 -1.11 -10.44 -5.96
CA GLY A 20 -0.80 -11.33 -4.84
C GLY A 20 -1.50 -10.87 -3.57
N VAL A 21 -1.86 -11.83 -2.72
CA VAL A 21 -2.25 -11.56 -1.33
C VAL A 21 -1.30 -12.35 -0.45
N TYR A 22 -0.69 -11.67 0.51
CA TYR A 22 0.31 -12.21 1.41
C TYR A 22 -0.21 -12.06 2.84
N GLY A 23 -0.23 -13.16 3.58
CA GLY A 23 -0.89 -13.23 4.89
C GLY A 23 0.03 -13.62 6.03
N CYS A 24 -0.57 -13.76 7.22
CA CYS A 24 0.06 -14.14 8.50
C CYS A 24 0.92 -13.05 9.18
N GLY A 25 0.97 -11.84 8.63
CA GLY A 25 1.60 -10.68 9.27
C GLY A 25 0.81 -10.13 10.46
N ALA A 26 1.34 -9.07 11.07
CA ALA A 26 0.62 -8.23 12.02
C ALA A 26 0.93 -6.77 11.70
N CYS A 27 -0.06 -5.89 11.83
CA CYS A 27 0.10 -4.46 11.63
C CYS A 27 -0.45 -3.72 12.84
N GLY A 28 0.27 -2.69 13.28
CA GLY A 28 -0.16 -1.83 14.38
C GLY A 28 -1.28 -0.89 13.91
N LYS A 29 -2.43 -0.93 14.57
CA LYS A 29 -3.46 0.11 14.40
C LYS A 29 -3.10 1.34 15.22
N GLY A 30 -2.09 2.08 14.74
CA GLY A 30 -1.55 3.24 15.45
C GLY A 30 -1.03 2.84 16.83
N HIS A 31 -1.46 3.54 17.89
CA HIS A 31 -1.02 3.28 19.25
C HIS A 31 -1.84 2.21 20.00
N LYS A 32 -2.90 1.67 19.39
CA LYS A 32 -3.93 0.92 20.14
C LYS A 32 -3.56 -0.55 20.35
N GLU A 33 -3.23 -1.26 19.27
CA GLU A 33 -3.06 -2.71 19.30
C GLU A 33 -2.38 -3.24 18.03
N TRP A 34 -1.80 -4.43 18.15
CA TRP A 34 -1.29 -5.23 17.04
C TRP A 34 -2.33 -6.25 16.62
N VAL A 35 -2.79 -6.15 15.37
CA VAL A 35 -3.80 -7.05 14.81
C VAL A 35 -3.20 -7.89 13.70
N LYS A 36 -3.66 -9.14 13.61
CA LYS A 36 -3.33 -10.01 12.48
C LYS A 36 -3.99 -9.46 11.23
N VAL A 37 -3.19 -9.24 10.18
CA VAL A 37 -3.65 -8.69 8.91
C VAL A 37 -3.01 -9.47 7.75
N SER A 38 -3.59 -9.27 6.56
CA SER A 38 -3.00 -9.68 5.29
C SER A 38 -2.92 -8.45 4.40
N ASP A 39 -1.87 -8.36 3.61
CA ASP A 39 -1.60 -7.25 2.70
C ASP A 39 -1.44 -7.80 1.29
N GLY A 40 -1.82 -7.02 0.29
CA GLY A 40 -1.79 -7.50 -1.08
C GLY A 40 -2.32 -6.48 -2.07
N GLY A 41 -2.11 -6.80 -3.34
CA GLY A 41 -2.53 -5.97 -4.44
C GLY A 41 -1.81 -6.33 -5.75
N PRO A 42 -2.23 -5.70 -6.84
CA PRO A 42 -1.51 -5.76 -8.10
C PRO A 42 -0.26 -4.88 -8.06
N TYR A 43 0.66 -5.09 -9.00
CA TYR A 43 1.75 -4.15 -9.23
C TYR A 43 1.19 -2.82 -9.77
N LEU A 44 1.54 -1.72 -9.12
CA LEU A 44 1.09 -0.37 -9.48
C LEU A 44 2.27 0.46 -10.00
N LYS A 45 2.05 1.25 -11.05
CA LYS A 45 2.96 2.32 -11.45
C LYS A 45 2.40 3.66 -11.00
N THR A 46 3.09 4.30 -10.05
CA THR A 46 2.73 5.62 -9.54
C THR A 46 3.94 6.56 -9.53
N LYS A 47 3.68 7.86 -9.56
CA LYS A 47 4.70 8.89 -9.33
C LYS A 47 4.68 9.26 -7.84
N GLY A 48 5.81 9.07 -7.17
CA GLY A 48 5.99 9.41 -5.77
C GLY A 48 7.11 10.42 -5.56
N ARG A 49 7.06 11.12 -4.43
CA ARG A 49 8.19 11.94 -3.98
C ARG A 49 9.14 11.07 -3.16
N LEU A 50 10.39 11.02 -3.59
CA LEU A 50 11.49 10.53 -2.77
C LEU A 50 11.93 11.69 -1.88
N GLY A 51 12.13 11.38 -0.59
CA GLY A 51 12.53 12.37 0.41
C GLY A 51 13.93 12.87 0.14
#